data_AF-A0A0Q5H4Y8-F1
#
_entry.id   AF-A0A0Q5H4Y8-F1
#
_cell.length_a   1.000
_cell.length_b   1.000
_cell.length_c   1.000
_cell.angle_alpha   90.00
_cell.angle_beta   90.00
_cell.angle_gamma   90.00
#
_symmetry.space_group_name_H-M   'P 1'
#
loop_
_entity.id
_entity.type
_entity.pdbx_description
1 polymer ?
#
loop_
_entity_poly.entity_id
_entity_poly.type
_entity_poly.pdbx_seq_one_letter_code
_entity_poly.pdbx_strand_id
1 'polypeptide(L)'
;MDSLKRQDIEDAEESPAIPSALLDFEAVRPGDVLLTRGDSLMSEGIVTVTGGRFSHAALWLPVSGSDFDPGFGLDGVILAEADGLGVGFTPMVPRAFENPATFSTLLAYALPGNPRAYKLLRHPGIAALPRERLQAASQSLQDAHFSRAYSRLRRLVDASGLPAAALPAARGVMGLIDGLRKTRGEPGSFCSELVALYYAELGLPLFADSRAPANVSPNDLDAGDCLLEEVPDAFADLQQLGAGWRERGSPAPMLDRGGLLSVAIGQKSAAAALGRFADALSEPADAMAQATMTSMRTLQRGLEAALGEAQRQYTAMDDLQGVQRIQGFALQARMLAHLLDAIGAEDARQRGAGLPEHALAQWRLANSELMLHCQTLLGALQHAHLRERLLFAMRLMRAQRRAGGGSILKRRRLARERKSLMRQWLRRRGERGDSARMLHALRTPAVDGAVLDHIEHVVCLTLQAAQAELDDAGIVLI
;
A
#
# COMPACT_ATOMS: atom_id res chain seq x y z
N MET A 1 26.92 11.98 43.62
CA MET A 1 27.10 11.41 42.28
C MET A 1 26.61 9.95 42.20
N ASP A 2 25.65 9.52 43.02
CA ASP A 2 25.22 8.10 43.08
C ASP A 2 23.70 7.88 43.20
N SER A 3 22.87 8.88 42.91
CA SER A 3 21.40 8.78 43.00
C SER A 3 20.66 9.05 41.69
N LEU A 4 21.38 9.16 40.56
CA LEU A 4 20.81 9.49 39.24
C LEU A 4 20.88 8.32 38.23
N LYS A 5 21.02 7.07 38.70
CA LYS A 5 21.13 5.88 37.83
C LYS A 5 20.05 4.81 38.02
N ARG A 6 18.99 5.08 38.78
CA ARG A 6 17.92 4.08 39.04
C ARG A 6 16.52 4.48 38.59
N GLN A 7 16.32 5.68 38.05
CA GLN A 7 14.98 6.15 37.66
C GLN A 7 14.69 6.06 36.15
N ASP A 8 15.68 5.72 35.31
CA ASP A 8 15.52 5.67 33.85
C ASP A 8 15.30 4.25 33.30
N ILE A 9 14.91 3.27 34.14
CA ILE A 9 14.63 1.87 33.72
C ILE A 9 13.19 1.43 34.07
N GLU A 10 12.35 2.33 34.60
CA GLU A 10 10.95 2.01 34.96
C GLU A 10 9.91 2.71 34.08
N ASP A 11 10.31 3.28 32.94
CA ASP A 11 9.38 3.43 31.82
C ASP A 11 9.22 2.05 31.18
N ALA A 12 8.46 1.18 31.85
CA ALA A 12 7.91 -0.01 31.25
C ALA A 12 7.03 0.46 30.08
N GLU A 13 7.62 0.56 28.88
CA GLU A 13 6.88 0.58 27.63
C GLU A 13 5.83 -0.52 27.76
N GLU A 14 4.56 -0.13 27.86
CA GLU A 14 3.43 -1.05 27.82
C GLU A 14 3.64 -1.89 26.57
N SER A 15 4.15 -3.11 26.78
CA SER A 15 4.41 -4.02 25.69
C SER A 15 3.09 -4.18 24.95
N PRO A 16 3.05 -3.94 23.63
CA PRO A 16 1.80 -3.93 22.89
C PRO A 16 1.07 -5.24 23.16
N ALA A 17 -0.21 -5.12 23.54
CA ALA A 17 -1.02 -6.28 23.89
C ALA A 17 -0.97 -7.31 22.76
N ILE A 18 -0.78 -8.59 23.13
CA ILE A 18 -0.76 -9.68 22.16
C ILE A 18 -2.08 -9.66 21.38
N PRO A 19 -2.05 -9.76 20.03
CA PRO A 19 -3.26 -9.84 19.22
C PRO A 19 -4.19 -10.96 19.69
N SER A 20 -5.50 -10.72 19.64
CA SER A 20 -6.50 -11.68 20.15
C SER A 20 -6.71 -12.89 19.24
N ALA A 21 -5.97 -13.00 18.13
CA ALA A 21 -6.05 -14.12 17.19
C ALA A 21 -4.69 -14.29 16.50
N LEU A 22 -4.02 -15.40 16.82
CA LEU A 22 -2.74 -15.78 16.26
C LEU A 22 -2.93 -17.06 15.45
N LEU A 23 -2.79 -16.97 14.12
CA LEU A 23 -2.84 -18.10 13.21
C LEU A 23 -1.44 -18.69 13.11
N ASP A 24 -1.28 -19.97 13.46
CA ASP A 24 0.00 -20.67 13.36
C ASP A 24 0.49 -20.63 11.91
N PHE A 25 1.72 -20.14 11.74
CA PHE A 25 2.36 -20.06 10.45
C PHE A 25 2.49 -21.43 9.78
N GLU A 26 2.79 -22.47 10.55
CA GLU A 26 3.01 -23.81 10.04
C GLU A 26 1.71 -24.56 9.71
N ALA A 27 0.56 -24.05 10.15
CA ALA A 27 -0.74 -24.65 9.83
C ALA A 27 -1.20 -24.31 8.40
N VAL A 28 -0.75 -23.18 7.85
CA VAL A 28 -1.23 -22.63 6.57
C VAL A 28 -0.69 -23.41 5.37
N ARG A 29 -1.57 -23.78 4.44
CA ARG A 29 -1.26 -24.47 3.18
C ARG A 29 -1.97 -23.80 1.99
N PRO A 30 -1.49 -24.04 0.76
CA PRO A 30 -2.18 -23.59 -0.45
C PRO A 30 -3.64 -24.05 -0.49
N GLY A 31 -4.52 -23.10 -0.76
CA GLY A 31 -5.97 -23.22 -0.86
C GLY A 31 -6.74 -23.23 0.46
N ASP A 32 -6.06 -23.07 1.60
CA ASP A 32 -6.74 -22.86 2.87
C ASP A 32 -7.64 -21.63 2.83
N VAL A 33 -8.81 -21.73 3.47
CA VAL A 33 -9.81 -20.67 3.54
C VAL A 33 -9.87 -20.13 4.95
N LEU A 34 -9.58 -18.85 5.12
CA LEU A 34 -9.68 -18.13 6.38
C LEU A 34 -11.05 -17.43 6.46
N LEU A 35 -11.89 -17.87 7.38
CA LEU A 35 -13.14 -17.18 7.72
C LEU A 35 -12.92 -16.24 8.90
N THR A 36 -13.47 -15.03 8.85
CA THR A 36 -13.38 -14.06 9.95
C THR A 36 -14.67 -13.26 10.15
N ARG A 37 -14.87 -12.79 11.39
CA ARG A 37 -15.88 -11.79 11.76
C ARG A 37 -15.20 -10.57 12.34
N GLY A 38 -15.29 -9.45 11.63
CA GLY A 38 -14.86 -8.15 12.14
C GLY A 38 -15.81 -7.59 13.21
N ASP A 39 -15.41 -6.48 13.83
CA ASP A 39 -16.19 -5.74 14.83
C ASP A 39 -17.05 -4.61 14.23
N SER A 40 -17.02 -4.46 12.91
CA SER A 40 -17.70 -3.37 12.20
C SER A 40 -19.21 -3.61 12.05
N LEU A 41 -19.99 -2.52 11.89
CA LEU A 41 -21.42 -2.60 11.56
C LEU A 41 -21.68 -3.36 10.24
N MET A 42 -20.76 -3.27 9.28
CA MET A 42 -20.85 -4.01 8.02
C MET A 42 -20.72 -5.51 8.27
N SER A 43 -19.77 -5.92 9.11
CA SER A 43 -19.61 -7.32 9.53
C SER A 43 -20.88 -7.86 10.18
N GLU A 44 -21.50 -7.08 11.05
CA GLU A 44 -22.76 -7.42 11.70
C GLU A 44 -23.91 -7.59 10.70
N GLY A 45 -24.00 -6.68 9.71
CA GLY A 45 -25.00 -6.76 8.65
C GLY A 45 -24.85 -8.01 7.79
N ILE A 46 -23.62 -8.39 7.41
CA ILE A 46 -23.36 -9.61 6.63
C ILE A 46 -23.76 -10.84 7.42
N VAL A 47 -23.30 -10.95 8.68
CA VAL A 47 -23.66 -12.05 9.60
C VAL A 47 -25.17 -12.19 9.73
N THR A 48 -25.88 -11.07 9.91
CA THR A 48 -27.34 -11.05 10.04
C THR A 48 -28.03 -11.54 8.77
N VAL A 49 -27.60 -11.06 7.59
CA VAL A 49 -28.21 -11.41 6.30
C VAL A 49 -27.92 -12.85 5.90
N THR A 50 -26.71 -13.33 6.17
CA THR A 50 -26.27 -14.67 5.77
C THR A 50 -26.53 -15.73 6.85
N GLY A 51 -27.04 -15.34 8.03
CA GLY A 51 -27.54 -16.26 9.05
C GLY A 51 -26.47 -17.08 9.77
N GLY A 52 -25.22 -16.61 9.84
CA GLY A 52 -24.12 -17.38 10.45
C GLY A 52 -23.12 -16.55 11.25
N ARG A 53 -21.92 -17.08 11.50
CA ARG A 53 -20.93 -16.51 12.41
C ARG A 53 -19.89 -15.61 11.74
N PHE A 54 -19.70 -15.74 10.44
CA PHE A 54 -18.62 -15.11 9.70
C PHE A 54 -19.14 -14.00 8.79
N SER A 55 -18.32 -12.96 8.59
CA SER A 55 -18.65 -11.84 7.70
C SER A 55 -17.73 -11.75 6.49
N HIS A 56 -16.63 -12.50 6.49
CA HIS A 56 -15.56 -12.38 5.51
C HIS A 56 -14.87 -13.72 5.31
N ALA A 57 -14.36 -13.93 4.10
CA ALA A 57 -13.61 -15.10 3.70
C ALA A 57 -12.38 -14.67 2.88
N ALA A 58 -11.24 -15.30 3.13
CA ALA A 58 -10.00 -15.09 2.41
C ALA A 58 -9.37 -16.44 2.08
N LEU A 59 -8.48 -16.48 1.09
CA LEU A 59 -7.94 -17.70 0.51
C LEU A 59 -6.41 -17.61 0.46
N TRP A 60 -5.71 -18.63 0.95
CA TRP A 60 -4.26 -18.71 0.79
C TRP A 60 -3.94 -19.27 -0.60
N LEU A 61 -3.35 -18.46 -1.47
CA LEU A 61 -3.04 -18.86 -2.84
C LEU A 61 -1.54 -19.12 -3.00
N PRO A 62 -1.14 -20.15 -3.76
CA PRO A 62 0.23 -20.26 -4.20
C PRO A 62 0.54 -19.14 -5.22
N VAL A 63 1.73 -18.56 -5.13
CA VAL A 63 2.29 -17.62 -6.09
C VAL A 63 3.44 -18.28 -6.85
N SER A 64 3.57 -17.93 -8.13
CA SER A 64 4.66 -18.38 -9.00
C SER A 64 5.60 -17.20 -9.25
N GLY A 65 6.91 -17.44 -9.13
CA GLY A 65 7.96 -16.47 -9.46
C GLY A 65 8.73 -15.93 -8.26
N SER A 66 9.97 -15.53 -8.50
CA SER A 66 10.91 -14.94 -7.53
C SER A 66 10.52 -13.55 -7.03
N ASP A 67 9.59 -12.87 -7.72
CA ASP A 67 9.30 -11.45 -7.47
C ASP A 67 8.45 -11.22 -6.20
N PHE A 68 7.85 -12.28 -5.66
CA PHE A 68 7.09 -12.27 -4.41
C PHE A 68 7.50 -13.42 -3.49
N ASP A 69 8.76 -13.86 -3.52
CA ASP A 69 9.31 -14.64 -2.41
C ASP A 69 9.76 -13.64 -1.32
N PRO A 70 9.00 -13.50 -0.22
CA PRO A 70 9.38 -12.57 0.84
C PRO A 70 10.60 -13.06 1.66
N GLY A 71 11.26 -14.16 1.25
CA GLY A 71 12.46 -14.68 1.89
C GLY A 71 12.20 -15.43 3.20
N PHE A 72 10.93 -15.75 3.50
CA PHE A 72 10.51 -16.42 4.74
C PHE A 72 10.34 -17.94 4.60
N GLY A 73 10.72 -18.53 3.46
CA GLY A 73 10.70 -19.99 3.28
C GLY A 73 9.29 -20.61 3.31
N LEU A 74 8.24 -19.79 3.18
CA LEU A 74 6.93 -20.30 2.79
C LEU A 74 7.07 -20.94 1.42
N ASP A 75 6.34 -22.02 1.18
CA ASP A 75 6.11 -22.57 -0.16
C ASP A 75 5.29 -21.60 -1.07
N GLY A 76 5.60 -20.31 -1.03
CA GLY A 76 5.03 -19.26 -1.86
C GLY A 76 3.54 -19.12 -1.69
N VAL A 77 3.00 -19.08 -0.46
CA VAL A 77 1.57 -18.79 -0.25
C VAL A 77 1.34 -17.38 0.25
N ILE A 78 0.36 -16.69 -0.34
CA ILE A 78 -0.05 -15.34 0.04
C ILE A 78 -1.56 -15.30 0.21
N LEU A 79 -2.04 -14.60 1.23
CA LEU A 79 -3.47 -14.42 1.45
C LEU A 79 -4.04 -13.55 0.32
N ALA A 80 -5.04 -14.06 -0.38
CA ALA A 80 -5.86 -13.35 -1.35
C ALA A 80 -7.25 -13.12 -0.75
N GLU A 81 -7.76 -11.91 -0.91
CA GLU A 81 -9.10 -11.57 -0.44
C GLU A 81 -9.80 -10.58 -1.38
N ALA A 82 -11.12 -10.55 -1.27
CA ALA A 82 -11.91 -9.46 -1.80
C ALA A 82 -12.49 -8.68 -0.62
N ASP A 83 -12.19 -7.41 -0.48
CA ASP A 83 -12.53 -6.61 0.71
C ASP A 83 -13.12 -5.22 0.38
N GLY A 84 -13.14 -4.31 1.35
CA GLY A 84 -13.60 -2.93 1.16
C GLY A 84 -12.96 -2.19 -0.02
N LEU A 85 -11.71 -2.52 -0.33
CA LEU A 85 -10.81 -1.85 -1.27
C LEU A 85 -10.88 -2.49 -2.65
N GLY A 86 -10.99 -3.82 -2.72
CA GLY A 86 -11.22 -4.59 -3.94
C GLY A 86 -10.68 -6.00 -3.84
N VAL A 87 -10.30 -6.60 -4.96
CA VAL A 87 -9.81 -7.99 -5.01
C VAL A 87 -8.30 -8.01 -5.19
N GLY A 88 -7.56 -8.71 -4.33
CA GLY A 88 -6.12 -8.86 -4.49
C GLY A 88 -5.43 -9.55 -3.33
N PHE A 89 -4.10 -9.46 -3.31
CA PHE A 89 -3.29 -9.99 -2.23
C PHE A 89 -3.25 -9.05 -1.03
N THR A 90 -3.36 -9.64 0.15
CA THR A 90 -3.13 -8.99 1.44
C THR A 90 -1.89 -9.63 2.06
N PRO A 91 -0.76 -8.90 2.10
CA PRO A 91 0.46 -9.45 2.68
C PRO A 91 0.26 -9.64 4.19
N MET A 92 0.50 -10.86 4.64
CA MET A 92 0.60 -11.20 6.05
C MET A 92 2.05 -11.55 6.36
N VAL A 93 2.66 -10.80 7.28
CA VAL A 93 4.03 -11.08 7.72
C VAL A 93 3.96 -11.94 8.97
N PRO A 94 4.61 -13.12 9.00
CA PRO A 94 4.72 -13.92 10.20
C PRO A 94 5.46 -13.15 11.28
N ARG A 95 4.98 -13.24 12.53
CA ARG A 95 5.56 -12.56 13.69
C ARG A 95 6.06 -13.61 14.65
N ALA A 96 7.29 -13.42 15.14
CA ALA A 96 7.85 -14.28 16.16
C ALA A 96 7.36 -13.80 17.54
N PHE A 97 6.74 -14.70 18.28
CA PHE A 97 6.39 -14.51 19.68
C PHE A 97 7.30 -15.39 20.52
N GLU A 98 7.77 -14.88 21.64
CA GLU A 98 8.60 -15.62 22.58
C GLU A 98 8.00 -15.57 23.98
N ASN A 99 8.13 -16.67 24.71
CA ASN A 99 7.91 -16.70 26.15
C ASN A 99 9.26 -16.87 26.86
N PRO A 100 9.79 -15.80 27.49
CA PRO A 100 11.09 -15.88 28.15
C PRO A 100 11.13 -16.83 29.35
N ALA A 101 9.98 -17.11 29.99
CA ALA A 101 9.92 -17.99 31.15
C ALA A 101 10.04 -19.47 30.75
N THR A 102 9.50 -19.84 29.58
CA THR A 102 9.54 -21.22 29.06
C THR A 102 10.55 -21.42 27.95
N PHE A 103 11.22 -20.35 27.49
CA PHE A 103 12.07 -20.32 26.30
C PHE A 103 11.37 -20.84 25.03
N SER A 104 10.04 -20.73 24.98
CA SER A 104 9.24 -21.16 23.82
C SER A 104 9.14 -20.05 22.79
N THR A 105 9.09 -20.43 21.52
CA THR A 105 8.88 -19.51 20.39
C THR A 105 7.72 -19.99 19.53
N LEU A 106 6.90 -19.05 19.07
CA LEU A 106 5.78 -19.28 18.16
C LEU A 106 5.94 -18.34 16.97
N LEU A 107 5.95 -18.88 15.76
CA LEU A 107 5.84 -18.07 14.55
C LEU A 107 4.37 -18.08 14.12
N ALA A 108 3.73 -16.91 14.14
CA ALA A 108 2.30 -16.83 13.84
C ALA A 108 1.95 -15.56 13.07
N TYR A 109 0.90 -15.65 12.28
CA TYR A 109 0.26 -14.49 11.68
C TYR A 109 -0.70 -13.85 12.70
N ALA A 110 -0.50 -12.57 12.99
CA ALA A 110 -1.46 -11.80 13.76
C ALA A 110 -2.65 -11.42 12.88
N LEU A 111 -3.85 -11.94 13.17
CA LEU A 111 -5.03 -11.55 12.41
C LEU A 111 -5.37 -10.08 12.71
N PRO A 112 -5.48 -9.21 11.69
CA PRO A 112 -5.65 -7.79 11.95
C PRO A 112 -7.08 -7.44 12.38
N GLY A 113 -7.20 -6.44 13.25
CA GLY A 113 -8.49 -5.91 13.72
C GLY A 113 -9.19 -6.73 14.80
N ASN A 114 -8.48 -7.64 15.49
CA ASN A 114 -9.00 -8.44 16.60
C ASN A 114 -10.38 -9.08 16.30
N PRO A 115 -10.45 -10.01 15.33
CA PRO A 115 -11.71 -10.57 14.88
C PRO A 115 -12.46 -11.27 16.03
N ARG A 116 -13.79 -11.10 16.08
CA ARG A 116 -14.68 -11.72 17.09
C ARG A 116 -14.86 -13.22 16.90
N ALA A 117 -14.67 -13.69 15.67
CA ALA A 117 -14.68 -15.10 15.31
C ALA A 117 -13.72 -15.30 14.15
N TYR A 118 -13.04 -16.44 14.13
CA TYR A 118 -12.13 -16.83 13.08
C TYR A 118 -12.10 -18.36 12.97
N LYS A 119 -11.83 -18.87 11.77
CA LYS A 119 -11.72 -20.31 11.48
C LYS A 119 -10.85 -20.50 10.24
N LEU A 120 -10.03 -21.55 10.23
CA LEU A 120 -9.25 -21.96 9.06
C LEU A 120 -9.85 -23.26 8.55
N LEU A 121 -10.13 -23.30 7.26
CA LEU A 121 -10.77 -24.42 6.60
C LEU A 121 -9.90 -24.94 5.45
N ARG A 122 -9.97 -26.23 5.16
CA ARG A 122 -9.24 -26.89 4.08
C ARG A 122 -10.12 -27.94 3.41
N HIS A 123 -10.10 -27.99 2.08
CA HIS A 123 -10.74 -29.07 1.35
C HIS A 123 -9.87 -30.34 1.39
N PRO A 124 -10.37 -31.51 1.78
CA PRO A 124 -9.55 -32.72 1.94
C PRO A 124 -8.88 -33.17 0.62
N GLY A 125 -9.58 -32.96 -0.50
CA GLY A 125 -9.07 -33.27 -1.85
C GLY A 125 -7.91 -32.38 -2.34
N ILE A 126 -7.60 -31.25 -1.67
CA ILE A 126 -6.60 -30.31 -2.19
C ILE A 126 -5.18 -30.85 -2.10
N ALA A 127 -4.89 -31.70 -1.10
CA ALA A 127 -3.58 -32.30 -0.90
C ALA A 127 -3.20 -33.28 -2.03
N ALA A 128 -4.18 -33.78 -2.78
CA ALA A 128 -3.96 -34.68 -3.91
C ALA A 128 -3.66 -33.95 -5.23
N LEU A 129 -3.84 -32.62 -5.28
CA LEU A 129 -3.62 -31.85 -6.50
C LEU A 129 -2.13 -31.50 -6.68
N PRO A 130 -1.59 -31.62 -7.90
CA PRO A 130 -0.24 -31.15 -8.20
C PRO A 130 -0.08 -29.65 -7.97
N ARG A 131 1.11 -29.22 -7.54
CA ARG A 131 1.41 -27.80 -7.26
C ARG A 131 1.18 -26.91 -8.47
N GLU A 132 1.49 -27.41 -9.66
CA GLU A 132 1.30 -26.72 -10.93
C GLU A 132 -0.17 -26.43 -11.20
N ARG A 133 -1.08 -27.33 -10.79
CA ARG A 133 -2.52 -27.13 -10.92
C ARG A 133 -3.01 -26.03 -9.97
N LEU A 134 -2.51 -26.04 -8.73
CA LEU A 134 -2.84 -25.02 -7.73
C LEU A 134 -2.35 -23.63 -8.17
N GLN A 135 -1.15 -23.55 -8.73
CA GLN A 135 -0.56 -22.33 -9.29
C GLN A 135 -1.30 -21.84 -10.54
N ALA A 136 -1.63 -22.74 -11.47
CA ALA A 136 -2.39 -22.38 -12.66
C ALA A 136 -3.78 -21.83 -12.31
N ALA A 137 -4.47 -22.45 -11.35
CA ALA A 137 -5.75 -21.94 -10.87
C ALA A 137 -5.62 -20.59 -10.15
N SER A 138 -4.55 -20.40 -9.37
CA SER A 138 -4.23 -19.12 -8.73
C SER A 138 -4.02 -18.03 -9.79
N GLN A 139 -3.22 -18.30 -10.82
CA GLN A 139 -2.95 -17.38 -11.91
C GLN A 139 -4.23 -17.04 -12.70
N SER A 140 -5.04 -18.05 -13.04
CA SER A 140 -6.33 -17.86 -13.70
C SER A 140 -7.25 -16.93 -12.89
N LEU A 141 -7.35 -17.15 -11.58
CA LEU A 141 -8.14 -16.31 -10.68
C LEU A 141 -7.58 -14.88 -10.62
N GLN A 142 -6.26 -14.72 -10.59
CA GLN A 142 -5.60 -13.42 -10.60
C GLN A 142 -5.88 -12.64 -11.89
N ASP A 143 -5.76 -13.29 -13.03
CA ASP A 143 -5.98 -12.65 -14.34
C ASP A 143 -7.43 -12.25 -14.53
N ALA A 144 -8.36 -13.09 -14.05
CA ALA A 144 -9.79 -12.86 -14.19
C ALA A 144 -10.34 -11.85 -13.16
N HIS A 145 -9.92 -11.90 -11.89
CA HIS A 145 -10.63 -11.21 -10.81
C HIS A 145 -9.82 -10.15 -10.05
N PHE A 146 -8.49 -10.22 -10.07
CA PHE A 146 -7.70 -9.29 -9.25
C PHE A 146 -7.77 -7.88 -9.80
N SER A 147 -7.58 -6.92 -8.89
CA SER A 147 -7.61 -5.49 -9.16
C SER A 147 -8.95 -4.93 -9.64
N ARG A 148 -10.00 -5.73 -9.56
CA ARG A 148 -11.38 -5.28 -9.71
C ARG A 148 -11.88 -4.67 -8.40
N ALA A 149 -12.84 -3.76 -8.52
CA ALA A 149 -13.52 -3.20 -7.36
C ALA A 149 -14.34 -4.29 -6.67
N TYR A 150 -14.54 -4.18 -5.37
CA TYR A 150 -15.36 -5.14 -4.65
C TYR A 150 -16.79 -5.19 -5.20
N SER A 151 -17.36 -6.39 -5.27
CA SER A 151 -18.73 -6.59 -5.72
C SER A 151 -19.74 -5.84 -4.85
N ARG A 152 -20.88 -5.45 -5.44
CA ARG A 152 -21.96 -4.80 -4.68
C ARG A 152 -22.52 -5.77 -3.64
N LEU A 153 -22.63 -5.35 -2.37
CA LEU A 153 -23.14 -6.15 -1.27
C LEU A 153 -24.57 -6.64 -1.50
N ARG A 154 -25.37 -5.92 -2.30
CA ARG A 154 -26.70 -6.41 -2.69
C ARG A 154 -26.67 -7.80 -3.37
N ARG A 155 -25.58 -8.17 -4.08
CA ARG A 155 -25.42 -9.50 -4.69
C ARG A 155 -25.23 -10.59 -3.62
N LEU A 156 -24.62 -10.24 -2.50
CA LEU A 156 -24.48 -11.16 -1.36
C LEU A 156 -25.84 -11.48 -0.73
N VAL A 157 -26.82 -10.57 -0.83
CA VAL A 157 -28.20 -10.85 -0.41
C VAL A 157 -28.83 -11.91 -1.32
N ASP A 158 -28.51 -11.90 -2.62
CA ASP A 158 -29.02 -12.92 -3.54
C ASP A 158 -28.38 -14.30 -3.27
N ALA A 159 -27.15 -14.31 -2.73
CA ALA A 159 -26.49 -15.51 -2.22
C ALA A 159 -27.00 -15.95 -0.84
N SER A 160 -27.68 -15.08 -0.10
CA SER A 160 -28.20 -15.43 1.22
C SER A 160 -29.43 -16.32 1.08
N GLY A 161 -29.51 -17.40 1.87
CA GLY A 161 -30.68 -18.27 1.95
C GLY A 161 -31.93 -17.62 2.60
N LEU A 162 -32.06 -16.30 2.52
CA LEU A 162 -33.16 -15.57 3.12
C LEU A 162 -34.51 -15.88 2.45
N PRO A 163 -35.61 -15.93 3.22
CA PRO A 163 -36.95 -16.06 2.66
C PRO A 163 -37.26 -14.93 1.67
N ALA A 164 -38.02 -15.23 0.62
CA ALA A 164 -38.36 -14.28 -0.44
C ALA A 164 -38.97 -12.96 0.08
N ALA A 165 -39.70 -13.01 1.20
CA ALA A 165 -40.29 -11.84 1.85
C ALA A 165 -39.26 -10.88 2.50
N ALA A 166 -38.10 -11.39 2.91
CA ALA A 166 -37.04 -10.60 3.56
C ALA A 166 -36.05 -9.98 2.55
N LEU A 167 -35.95 -10.55 1.34
CA LEU A 167 -35.02 -10.10 0.30
C LEU A 167 -35.14 -8.60 -0.04
N PRO A 168 -36.32 -7.99 -0.19
CA PRO A 168 -36.41 -6.56 -0.53
C PRO A 168 -35.82 -5.65 0.55
N ALA A 169 -36.09 -5.96 1.83
CA ALA A 169 -35.56 -5.19 2.95
C ALA A 169 -34.04 -5.36 3.06
N ALA A 170 -33.54 -6.59 2.96
CA ALA A 170 -32.10 -6.87 3.00
C ALA A 170 -31.34 -6.21 1.84
N ARG A 171 -31.90 -6.26 0.61
CA ARG A 171 -31.37 -5.53 -0.55
C ARG A 171 -31.38 -4.02 -0.34
N GLY A 172 -32.40 -3.47 0.30
CA GLY A 172 -32.48 -2.05 0.66
C GLY A 172 -31.35 -1.63 1.60
N VAL A 173 -31.14 -2.38 2.68
CA VAL A 173 -30.06 -2.11 3.66
C VAL A 173 -28.68 -2.22 3.00
N MET A 174 -28.42 -3.29 2.27
CA MET A 174 -27.13 -3.47 1.58
C MET A 174 -26.92 -2.45 0.46
N GLY A 175 -28.00 -2.05 -0.23
CA GLY A 175 -27.96 -0.98 -1.24
C GLY A 175 -27.59 0.39 -0.65
N LEU A 176 -28.04 0.70 0.57
CA LEU A 176 -27.62 1.92 1.28
C LEU A 176 -26.13 1.88 1.63
N ILE A 177 -25.62 0.73 2.09
CA ILE A 177 -24.19 0.55 2.38
C ILE A 177 -23.38 0.68 1.09
N ASP A 178 -23.81 0.05 -0.02
CA ASP A 178 -23.21 0.19 -1.34
C ASP A 178 -23.19 1.66 -1.80
N GLY A 179 -24.26 2.43 -1.56
CA GLY A 179 -24.35 3.86 -1.92
C GLY A 179 -23.40 4.75 -1.12
N LEU A 180 -23.06 4.37 0.12
CA LEU A 180 -22.05 5.06 0.93
C LEU A 180 -20.62 4.70 0.51
N ARG A 181 -20.42 3.55 -0.14
CA ARG A 181 -19.12 3.12 -0.66
C ARG A 181 -18.84 3.79 -2.01
N LYS A 182 -17.73 4.54 -2.09
CA LYS A 182 -17.23 5.10 -3.35
C LYS A 182 -16.33 4.09 -4.06
N THR A 183 -16.87 2.94 -4.46
CA THR A 183 -16.13 1.98 -5.29
C THR A 183 -16.03 2.50 -6.73
N ARG A 184 -14.82 2.67 -7.24
CA ARG A 184 -14.53 3.00 -8.65
C ARG A 184 -13.90 1.77 -9.31
N GLY A 185 -14.31 1.45 -10.53
CA GLY A 185 -13.79 0.32 -11.30
C GLY A 185 -14.85 -0.70 -11.68
N GLU A 186 -14.45 -1.70 -12.47
CA GLU A 186 -15.31 -2.83 -12.80
C GLU A 186 -15.59 -3.68 -11.55
N PRO A 187 -16.85 -4.10 -11.33
CA PRO A 187 -17.19 -4.94 -10.19
C PRO A 187 -16.55 -6.32 -10.37
N GLY A 188 -15.78 -6.73 -9.36
CA GLY A 188 -15.19 -8.05 -9.22
C GLY A 188 -16.06 -8.98 -8.39
N SER A 189 -15.40 -9.89 -7.69
CA SER A 189 -16.04 -10.85 -6.78
C SER A 189 -16.18 -10.26 -5.37
N PHE A 190 -17.13 -10.77 -4.60
CA PHE A 190 -17.09 -10.61 -3.14
C PHE A 190 -16.25 -11.73 -2.49
N CYS A 191 -15.98 -11.63 -1.19
CA CYS A 191 -15.02 -12.46 -0.46
C CYS A 191 -15.22 -13.98 -0.65
N SER A 192 -16.42 -14.50 -0.39
CA SER A 192 -16.72 -15.93 -0.54
C SER A 192 -16.91 -16.38 -1.99
N GLU A 193 -17.35 -15.49 -2.89
CA GLU A 193 -17.41 -15.76 -4.33
C GLU A 193 -16.00 -16.02 -4.88
N LEU A 194 -14.98 -15.26 -4.43
CA LEU A 194 -13.58 -15.48 -4.81
C LEU A 194 -13.10 -16.88 -4.43
N VAL A 195 -13.43 -17.35 -3.22
CA VAL A 195 -13.13 -18.70 -2.74
C VAL A 195 -13.79 -19.74 -3.64
N ALA A 196 -15.09 -19.61 -3.89
CA ALA A 196 -15.84 -20.57 -4.69
C ALA A 196 -15.36 -20.64 -6.14
N LEU A 197 -14.94 -19.52 -6.73
CA LEU A 197 -14.33 -19.48 -8.06
C LEU A 197 -13.00 -20.26 -8.11
N TYR A 198 -12.14 -20.12 -7.11
CA TYR A 198 -10.88 -20.87 -7.06
C TYR A 198 -11.11 -22.38 -7.01
N TYR A 199 -12.01 -22.83 -6.15
CA TYR A 199 -12.34 -24.25 -6.02
C TYR A 199 -13.04 -24.81 -7.26
N ALA A 200 -13.91 -24.02 -7.90
CA ALA A 200 -14.49 -24.37 -9.20
C ALA A 200 -13.40 -24.54 -10.28
N GLU A 201 -12.41 -23.65 -10.33
CA GLU A 201 -11.27 -23.75 -11.24
C GLU A 201 -10.43 -25.00 -10.98
N LEU A 202 -10.26 -25.40 -9.71
CA LEU A 202 -9.58 -26.64 -9.36
C LEU A 202 -10.36 -27.91 -9.72
N GLY A 203 -11.65 -27.81 -10.01
CA GLY A 203 -12.53 -28.97 -10.16
C GLY A 203 -12.81 -29.67 -8.83
N LEU A 204 -12.69 -28.95 -7.72
CA LEU A 204 -12.99 -29.43 -6.37
C LEU A 204 -14.33 -28.81 -5.92
N PRO A 205 -15.43 -29.57 -5.92
CA PRO A 205 -16.73 -29.04 -5.53
C PRO A 205 -16.70 -28.64 -4.05
N LEU A 206 -17.21 -27.46 -3.71
CA LEU A 206 -17.38 -27.03 -2.31
C LEU A 206 -18.67 -27.56 -1.69
N PHE A 207 -19.67 -27.87 -2.52
CA PHE A 207 -21.02 -28.26 -2.13
C PHE A 207 -21.50 -29.41 -2.99
N ALA A 208 -22.33 -30.30 -2.42
CA ALA A 208 -22.94 -31.39 -3.17
C ALA A 208 -23.95 -30.90 -4.23
N ASP A 209 -24.62 -29.78 -3.98
CA ASP A 209 -25.67 -29.23 -4.84
C ASP A 209 -25.13 -28.41 -6.04
N SER A 210 -23.81 -28.30 -6.19
CA SER A 210 -23.14 -27.59 -7.28
C SER A 210 -23.62 -26.14 -7.46
N ARG A 211 -24.01 -25.47 -6.37
CA ARG A 211 -24.44 -24.07 -6.43
C ARG A 211 -23.36 -23.17 -7.04
N ALA A 212 -23.81 -22.17 -7.82
CA ALA A 212 -22.90 -21.28 -8.54
C ALA A 212 -22.06 -20.42 -7.56
N PRO A 213 -20.80 -20.09 -7.89
CA PRO A 213 -19.92 -19.29 -7.02
C PRO A 213 -20.51 -17.96 -6.54
N ALA A 214 -21.29 -17.30 -7.41
CA ALA A 214 -21.96 -16.04 -7.08
C ALA A 214 -23.07 -16.18 -6.01
N ASN A 215 -23.46 -17.40 -5.66
CA ASN A 215 -24.49 -17.74 -4.67
C ASN A 215 -23.88 -18.35 -3.40
N VAL A 216 -22.58 -18.19 -3.17
CA VAL A 216 -21.89 -18.72 -1.98
C VAL A 216 -21.56 -17.57 -1.04
N SER A 217 -22.18 -17.53 0.14
CA SER A 217 -21.86 -16.59 1.22
C SER A 217 -20.71 -17.09 2.10
N PRO A 218 -20.10 -16.24 2.95
CA PRO A 218 -19.06 -16.70 3.89
C PRO A 218 -19.54 -17.78 4.86
N ASN A 219 -20.83 -17.80 5.19
CA ASN A 219 -21.38 -18.78 6.14
C ASN A 219 -21.78 -20.09 5.47
N ASP A 220 -22.01 -20.10 4.16
CA ASP A 220 -22.15 -21.37 3.43
C ASP A 220 -20.85 -22.17 3.50
N LEU A 221 -19.69 -21.52 3.55
CA LEU A 221 -18.38 -22.18 3.67
C LEU A 221 -18.15 -22.85 5.04
N ASP A 222 -18.92 -22.50 6.08
CA ASP A 222 -18.89 -23.13 7.41
C ASP A 222 -20.11 -24.05 7.64
N ALA A 223 -21.02 -24.14 6.68
CA ALA A 223 -22.22 -24.95 6.81
C ALA A 223 -21.91 -26.45 6.68
N GLY A 224 -22.74 -27.28 7.31
CA GLY A 224 -22.52 -28.74 7.35
C GLY A 224 -22.66 -29.45 5.99
N ASP A 225 -23.19 -28.77 4.97
CA ASP A 225 -23.25 -29.23 3.57
C ASP A 225 -22.03 -28.79 2.74
N CYS A 226 -21.11 -28.02 3.31
CA CYS A 226 -19.83 -27.67 2.70
C CYS A 226 -18.79 -28.79 2.91
N LEU A 227 -17.99 -29.08 1.89
CA LEU A 227 -16.94 -30.09 1.93
C LEU A 227 -15.61 -29.57 2.51
N LEU A 228 -15.57 -28.32 2.97
CA LEU A 228 -14.42 -27.77 3.68
C LEU A 228 -14.40 -28.26 5.13
N GLU A 229 -13.25 -28.76 5.57
CA GLU A 229 -13.04 -29.24 6.93
C GLU A 229 -12.23 -28.22 7.74
N GLU A 230 -12.49 -28.14 9.04
CA GLU A 230 -11.69 -27.31 9.94
C GLU A 230 -10.27 -27.83 10.05
N VAL A 231 -9.28 -26.93 9.96
CA VAL A 231 -7.88 -27.27 10.24
C VAL A 231 -7.69 -27.22 11.77
N PRO A 232 -7.54 -28.37 12.45
CA PRO A 232 -7.40 -28.39 13.90
C PRO A 232 -6.12 -27.68 14.33
N ASP A 233 -6.17 -27.04 15.50
CA ASP A 233 -5.03 -26.37 16.13
C ASP A 233 -4.37 -25.28 15.26
N ALA A 234 -5.05 -24.79 14.22
CA ALA A 234 -4.52 -23.76 13.34
C ALA A 234 -4.30 -22.41 14.03
N PHE A 235 -4.93 -22.18 15.18
CA PHE A 235 -4.80 -20.95 15.95
C PHE A 235 -4.20 -21.27 17.32
N ALA A 236 -3.24 -20.45 17.73
CA ALA A 236 -2.67 -20.58 19.06
C ALA A 236 -3.73 -20.25 20.12
N ASP A 237 -3.88 -21.15 21.09
CA ASP A 237 -4.76 -20.93 22.23
C ASP A 237 -4.16 -19.87 23.15
N LEU A 238 -4.68 -18.66 23.07
CA LEU A 238 -4.22 -17.53 23.88
C LEU A 238 -4.37 -17.76 25.39
N GLN A 239 -5.31 -18.61 25.82
CA GLN A 239 -5.44 -18.98 27.23
C GLN A 239 -4.30 -19.89 27.66
N GLN A 240 -3.84 -20.78 26.78
CA GLN A 240 -2.68 -21.65 27.02
C GLN A 240 -1.35 -20.92 26.88
N LEU A 241 -1.27 -19.88 26.03
CA LEU A 241 -0.07 -19.04 25.95
C LEU A 241 0.22 -18.42 27.33
N GLY A 242 -0.79 -18.03 28.10
CA GLY A 242 -0.61 -17.51 29.46
C GLY A 242 0.09 -16.15 29.51
N ALA A 243 0.34 -15.63 30.72
CA ALA A 243 1.04 -14.37 30.90
C ALA A 243 2.55 -14.53 30.61
N GLY A 244 3.13 -13.63 29.80
CA GLY A 244 4.57 -13.56 29.59
C GLY A 244 5.03 -13.74 28.14
N TRP A 245 4.15 -14.11 27.22
CA TRP A 245 4.46 -14.01 25.80
C TRP A 245 4.63 -12.55 25.40
N ARG A 246 5.63 -12.30 24.57
CA ARG A 246 5.87 -11.01 23.95
C ARG A 246 6.31 -11.22 22.52
N GLU A 247 5.98 -10.26 21.68
CA GLU A 247 6.48 -10.27 20.32
C GLU A 247 7.97 -9.94 20.31
N ARG A 248 8.76 -10.76 19.61
CA ARG A 248 10.19 -10.58 19.48
C ARG A 248 10.48 -9.70 18.27
N GLY A 249 10.99 -8.50 18.53
CA GLY A 249 11.60 -7.64 17.51
C GLY A 249 10.69 -7.38 16.32
N SER A 250 9.56 -6.70 16.55
CA SER A 250 8.67 -6.33 15.45
C SER A 250 9.48 -5.52 14.42
N PRO A 251 9.62 -5.97 13.16
CA PRO A 251 9.95 -5.04 12.11
C PRO A 251 8.87 -3.94 12.12
N ALA A 252 9.25 -2.74 11.70
CA ALA A 252 8.48 -1.50 11.75
C ALA A 252 6.95 -1.65 11.61
N PRO A 253 6.13 -0.78 12.25
CA PRO A 253 4.68 -0.92 12.34
C PRO A 253 4.04 -1.30 11.00
N MET A 254 3.25 -2.38 11.06
CA MET A 254 2.53 -3.01 9.95
C MET A 254 1.90 -1.96 9.04
N LEU A 255 2.04 -2.18 7.72
CA LEU A 255 1.33 -1.44 6.68
C LEU A 255 -0.17 -1.48 7.00
N ASP A 256 -0.80 -0.33 7.17
CA ASP A 256 -2.26 -0.23 7.30
C ASP A 256 -2.90 -0.94 6.08
N ARG A 257 -3.83 -1.87 6.34
CA ARG A 257 -4.51 -2.75 5.34
C ARG A 257 -4.96 -1.99 4.09
N GLY A 258 -5.32 -0.72 4.26
CA GLY A 258 -5.71 0.22 3.20
C GLY A 258 -4.69 0.46 2.09
N GLY A 259 -3.39 0.44 2.38
CA GLY A 259 -2.36 1.01 1.51
C GLY A 259 -2.00 0.17 0.29
N LEU A 260 -1.63 -1.10 0.50
CA LEU A 260 -1.11 -1.96 -0.58
C LEU A 260 -2.18 -2.36 -1.59
N LEU A 261 -3.36 -2.73 -1.12
CA LEU A 261 -4.44 -3.19 -1.99
C LEU A 261 -5.03 -2.04 -2.82
N SER A 262 -5.20 -0.85 -2.24
CA SER A 262 -5.66 0.33 -3.00
C SER A 262 -4.62 0.81 -4.03
N VAL A 263 -3.33 0.73 -3.70
CA VAL A 263 -2.23 1.00 -4.65
C VAL A 263 -2.20 -0.05 -5.75
N ALA A 264 -2.33 -1.34 -5.44
CA ALA A 264 -2.35 -2.42 -6.43
C ALA A 264 -3.57 -2.36 -7.37
N ILE A 265 -4.75 -2.00 -6.86
CA ILE A 265 -5.98 -1.79 -7.66
C ILE A 265 -5.82 -0.55 -8.56
N GLY A 266 -5.26 0.54 -8.03
CA GLY A 266 -4.89 1.71 -8.82
C GLY A 266 -3.87 1.40 -9.91
N GLN A 267 -2.84 0.62 -9.58
CA GLN A 267 -1.75 0.25 -10.48
C GLN A 267 -2.14 -0.78 -11.54
N LYS A 268 -2.95 -1.81 -11.25
CA LYS A 268 -3.38 -2.80 -12.25
C LYS A 268 -4.56 -2.31 -13.10
N SER A 269 -5.39 -1.38 -12.61
CA SER A 269 -6.35 -0.68 -13.50
C SER A 269 -5.60 0.19 -14.53
N ALA A 270 -4.46 0.77 -14.14
CA ALA A 270 -3.50 1.35 -15.07
C ALA A 270 -2.74 0.30 -15.89
N ALA A 271 -2.29 -0.83 -15.31
CA ALA A 271 -1.48 -1.85 -15.98
C ALA A 271 -2.28 -2.73 -16.98
N ALA A 272 -3.56 -3.01 -16.73
CA ALA A 272 -4.46 -3.71 -17.65
C ALA A 272 -5.01 -2.78 -18.74
N ALA A 273 -5.13 -1.48 -18.44
CA ALA A 273 -5.29 -0.45 -19.46
C ALA A 273 -4.00 -0.35 -20.30
N LEU A 274 -2.82 -0.38 -19.69
CA LEU A 274 -1.49 -0.33 -20.31
C LEU A 274 -1.11 -1.61 -21.05
N GLY A 275 -1.59 -2.80 -20.67
CA GLY A 275 -1.24 -4.07 -21.32
C GLY A 275 -1.97 -4.27 -22.65
N ARG A 276 -3.25 -3.85 -22.72
CA ARG A 276 -3.98 -3.71 -23.99
C ARG A 276 -3.54 -2.48 -24.80
N PHE A 277 -2.90 -1.52 -24.14
CA PHE A 277 -2.20 -0.41 -24.79
C PHE A 277 -0.87 -0.89 -25.38
N ALA A 278 -0.06 -1.67 -24.66
CA ALA A 278 1.34 -2.01 -24.93
C ALA A 278 1.56 -2.70 -26.28
N ASP A 279 0.68 -3.63 -26.65
CA ASP A 279 0.72 -4.29 -27.97
C ASP A 279 0.34 -3.34 -29.12
N ALA A 280 -0.28 -2.20 -28.81
CA ALA A 280 -0.63 -1.13 -29.74
C ALA A 280 0.26 0.13 -29.60
N LEU A 281 1.33 0.11 -28.76
CA LEU A 281 1.94 1.32 -28.19
C LEU A 281 3.45 1.53 -28.31
N SER A 282 4.16 0.85 -29.20
CA SER A 282 5.56 1.19 -29.43
C SER A 282 5.76 2.67 -29.84
N GLU A 283 4.73 3.35 -30.38
CA GLU A 283 4.73 4.81 -30.62
C GLU A 283 4.28 5.70 -29.43
N PRO A 284 3.24 5.40 -28.61
CA PRO A 284 2.77 6.33 -27.58
C PRO A 284 3.43 6.17 -26.20
N ALA A 285 4.27 5.15 -25.96
CA ALA A 285 5.11 5.09 -24.76
C ALA A 285 6.12 6.26 -24.70
N ASP A 286 6.68 6.58 -25.86
CA ASP A 286 7.59 7.68 -26.07
C ASP A 286 6.91 9.04 -25.86
N ALA A 287 5.69 9.20 -26.36
CA ALA A 287 4.86 10.38 -26.12
C ALA A 287 4.47 10.53 -24.64
N MET A 288 4.20 9.42 -23.95
CA MET A 288 3.86 9.41 -22.53
C MET A 288 5.06 9.77 -21.65
N ALA A 289 6.27 9.28 -21.97
CA ALA A 289 7.50 9.68 -21.30
C ALA A 289 7.75 11.19 -21.44
N GLN A 290 7.58 11.74 -22.65
CA GLN A 290 7.70 13.18 -22.91
C GLN A 290 6.63 14.00 -22.16
N ALA A 291 5.38 13.54 -22.14
CA ALA A 291 4.30 14.19 -21.40
C ALA A 291 4.57 14.18 -19.88
N THR A 292 5.07 13.06 -19.34
CA THR A 292 5.44 12.93 -17.93
C THR A 292 6.58 13.89 -17.58
N MET A 293 7.63 13.94 -18.39
CA MET A 293 8.75 14.87 -18.21
C MET A 293 8.31 16.34 -18.29
N THR A 294 7.43 16.68 -19.21
CA THR A 294 6.84 18.02 -19.33
C THR A 294 6.03 18.39 -18.07
N SER A 295 5.23 17.45 -17.56
CA SER A 295 4.47 17.62 -16.32
C SER A 295 5.39 17.86 -15.12
N MET A 296 6.45 17.05 -14.99
CA MET A 296 7.42 17.18 -13.90
C MET A 296 8.18 18.51 -13.94
N ARG A 297 8.64 18.96 -15.12
CA ARG A 297 9.23 20.30 -15.29
C ARG A 297 8.27 21.42 -14.92
N THR A 298 6.98 21.26 -15.21
CA THR A 298 5.97 22.25 -14.84
C THR A 298 5.76 22.32 -13.33
N LEU A 299 5.67 21.15 -12.67
CA LEU A 299 5.56 21.06 -11.21
C LEU A 299 6.82 21.56 -10.50
N GLN A 300 8.00 21.27 -11.04
CA GLN A 300 9.30 21.71 -10.53
C GLN A 300 9.43 23.24 -10.59
N ARG A 301 9.14 23.88 -11.73
CA ARG A 301 9.12 25.35 -11.86
C ARG A 301 8.12 26.02 -10.91
N GLY A 302 6.93 25.41 -10.77
CA GLY A 302 5.93 25.87 -9.81
C GLY A 302 6.43 25.81 -8.36
N LEU A 303 7.20 24.78 -8.01
CA LEU A 303 7.83 24.64 -6.70
C LEU A 303 8.92 25.69 -6.47
N GLU A 304 9.80 25.94 -7.45
CA GLU A 304 10.83 26.98 -7.35
C GLU A 304 10.23 28.37 -7.13
N ALA A 305 9.19 28.73 -7.89
CA ALA A 305 8.49 29.98 -7.70
C ALA A 305 7.90 30.10 -6.28
N ALA A 306 7.33 29.02 -5.76
CA ALA A 306 6.79 28.97 -4.40
C ALA A 306 7.90 29.06 -3.33
N LEU A 307 9.07 28.48 -3.57
CA LEU A 307 10.24 28.59 -2.69
C LEU A 307 10.80 30.01 -2.67
N GLY A 308 10.92 30.66 -3.83
CA GLY A 308 11.34 32.07 -3.90
C GLY A 308 10.40 33.02 -3.18
N GLU A 309 9.09 32.79 -3.26
CA GLU A 309 8.10 33.54 -2.47
C GLU A 309 8.24 33.26 -0.96
N ALA A 310 8.41 32.00 -0.55
CA ALA A 310 8.63 31.68 0.85
C ALA A 310 9.92 32.33 1.39
N GLN A 311 11.00 32.37 0.61
CA GLN A 311 12.25 33.02 0.99
C GLN A 311 12.01 34.51 1.29
N ARG A 312 11.32 35.23 0.39
CA ARG A 312 10.95 36.64 0.62
C ARG A 312 10.15 36.83 1.92
N GLN A 313 9.22 35.93 2.20
CA GLN A 313 8.40 35.98 3.42
C GLN A 313 9.23 35.76 4.69
N TYR A 314 10.18 34.82 4.67
CA TYR A 314 11.09 34.59 5.79
C TYR A 314 12.06 35.76 6.01
N THR A 315 12.59 36.34 4.92
CA THR A 315 13.43 37.54 4.99
C THR A 315 12.68 38.72 5.59
N ALA A 316 11.43 38.95 5.18
CA ALA A 316 10.59 40.02 5.73
C ALA A 316 10.27 39.85 7.23
N MET A 317 10.45 38.64 7.77
CA MET A 317 10.28 38.34 9.19
C MET A 317 11.60 38.30 9.98
N ASP A 318 12.74 38.56 9.33
CA ASP A 318 14.07 38.43 9.93
C ASP A 318 14.34 37.02 10.51
N ASP A 319 13.75 35.98 9.88
CA ASP A 319 13.93 34.58 10.29
C ASP A 319 15.04 33.93 9.44
N LEU A 320 16.30 34.22 9.80
CA LEU A 320 17.50 33.73 9.10
C LEU A 320 17.53 32.20 8.95
N GLN A 321 17.09 31.46 9.97
CA GLN A 321 17.04 30.00 9.91
C GLN A 321 16.00 29.50 8.91
N GLY A 322 14.86 30.20 8.79
CA GLY A 322 13.88 29.97 7.75
C GLY A 322 14.43 30.21 6.35
N VAL A 323 15.15 31.32 6.15
CA VAL A 323 15.81 31.63 4.88
C VAL A 323 16.77 30.50 4.48
N GLN A 324 17.65 30.07 5.39
CA GLN A 324 18.61 28.98 5.11
C GLN A 324 17.93 27.66 4.73
N ARG A 325 16.86 27.25 5.45
CA ARG A 325 16.11 26.03 5.09
C ARG A 325 15.47 26.11 3.71
N ILE A 326 14.86 27.24 3.38
CA ILE A 326 14.24 27.44 2.06
C ILE A 326 15.29 27.49 0.94
N GLN A 327 16.46 28.09 1.18
CA GLN A 327 17.58 28.07 0.23
C GLN A 327 18.07 26.63 -0.03
N GLY A 328 18.16 25.80 1.01
CA GLY A 328 18.49 24.38 0.84
C GLY A 328 17.48 23.63 -0.04
N PHE A 329 16.19 23.87 0.14
CA PHE A 329 15.16 23.28 -0.72
C PHE A 329 15.18 23.84 -2.15
N ALA A 330 15.48 25.13 -2.31
CA ALA A 330 15.60 25.76 -3.63
C ALA A 330 16.80 25.20 -4.41
N LEU A 331 17.92 24.93 -3.74
CA LEU A 331 19.06 24.24 -4.33
C LEU A 331 18.67 22.83 -4.80
N GLN A 332 18.00 22.04 -3.95
CA GLN A 332 17.55 20.70 -4.32
C GLN A 332 16.54 20.71 -5.49
N ALA A 333 15.66 21.71 -5.56
CA ALA A 333 14.72 21.87 -6.67
C ALA A 333 15.42 22.21 -8.00
N ARG A 334 16.51 22.99 -7.96
CA ARG A 334 17.36 23.29 -9.13
C ARG A 334 18.16 22.07 -9.58
N MET A 335 18.76 21.34 -8.65
CA MET A 335 19.44 20.07 -8.96
C MET A 335 18.51 19.08 -9.64
N LEU A 336 17.26 18.99 -9.18
CA LEU A 336 16.24 18.16 -9.82
C LEU A 336 15.88 18.66 -11.24
N ALA A 337 15.89 19.97 -11.49
CA ALA A 337 15.69 20.53 -12.82
C ALA A 337 16.79 20.08 -13.78
N HIS A 338 18.05 20.21 -13.36
CA HIS A 338 19.22 19.75 -14.12
C HIS A 338 19.16 18.26 -14.43
N LEU A 339 18.74 17.44 -13.46
CA LEU A 339 18.56 16.00 -13.67
C LEU A 339 17.49 15.71 -14.72
N LEU A 340 16.34 16.39 -14.67
CA LEU A 340 15.28 16.23 -15.67
C LEU A 340 15.74 16.68 -17.07
N ASP A 341 16.58 17.72 -17.15
CA ASP A 341 17.13 18.19 -18.40
C ASP A 341 18.18 17.24 -18.98
N ALA A 342 19.05 16.69 -18.13
CA ALA A 342 20.01 15.66 -18.51
C ALA A 342 19.31 14.39 -19.01
N ILE A 343 18.29 13.90 -18.30
CA ILE A 343 17.48 12.75 -18.73
C ILE A 343 16.84 13.01 -20.10
N GLY A 344 16.24 14.19 -20.28
CA GLY A 344 15.59 14.54 -21.55
C GLY A 344 16.57 14.69 -22.72
N ALA A 345 17.75 15.26 -22.48
CA ALA A 345 18.79 15.38 -23.49
C ALA A 345 19.35 14.01 -23.88
N GLU A 346 19.58 13.14 -22.90
CA GLU A 346 20.08 11.80 -23.12
C GLU A 346 19.06 10.93 -23.87
N ASP A 347 17.79 11.01 -23.50
CA ASP A 347 16.72 10.29 -24.21
C ASP A 347 16.63 10.70 -25.68
N ALA A 348 16.78 12.00 -25.98
CA ALA A 348 16.85 12.48 -27.35
C ALA A 348 18.10 11.97 -28.10
N ARG A 349 19.27 11.93 -27.43
CA ARG A 349 20.53 11.42 -27.99
C ARG A 349 20.43 9.94 -28.35
N GLN A 350 19.95 9.12 -27.42
CA GLN A 350 19.83 7.67 -27.57
C GLN A 350 18.89 7.30 -28.73
N ARG A 351 17.79 8.03 -28.91
CA ARG A 351 16.88 7.86 -30.05
C ARG A 351 17.49 8.28 -31.38
N GLY A 352 18.31 9.34 -31.39
CA GLY A 352 19.00 9.82 -32.59
C GLY A 352 20.19 8.95 -33.03
N ALA A 353 20.74 8.13 -32.13
CA ALA A 353 21.95 7.35 -32.37
C ALA A 353 21.72 6.05 -33.18
N GLY A 354 20.47 5.67 -33.47
CA GLY A 354 20.16 4.46 -34.25
C GLY A 354 20.57 3.15 -33.55
N LEU A 355 20.46 3.11 -32.23
CA LEU A 355 20.89 1.96 -31.43
C LEU A 355 20.08 0.69 -31.73
N PRO A 356 20.67 -0.50 -31.52
CA PRO A 356 19.94 -1.76 -31.57
C PRO A 356 18.72 -1.75 -30.64
N GLU A 357 17.64 -2.41 -31.05
CA GLU A 357 16.35 -2.41 -30.33
C GLU A 357 16.47 -2.85 -28.86
N HIS A 358 17.33 -3.83 -28.56
CA HIS A 358 17.56 -4.30 -27.19
C HIS A 358 18.21 -3.22 -26.30
N ALA A 359 19.16 -2.44 -26.84
CA ALA A 359 19.81 -1.36 -26.11
C ALA A 359 18.85 -0.19 -25.87
N LEU A 360 18.00 0.12 -26.86
CA LEU A 360 16.93 1.11 -26.71
C LEU A 360 15.90 0.68 -25.66
N ALA A 361 15.56 -0.61 -25.61
CA ALA A 361 14.65 -1.16 -24.60
C ALA A 361 15.26 -1.08 -23.19
N GLN A 362 16.54 -1.41 -23.03
CA GLN A 362 17.26 -1.24 -21.76
C GLN A 362 17.31 0.23 -21.32
N TRP A 363 17.60 1.16 -22.23
CA TRP A 363 17.55 2.59 -21.97
C TRP A 363 16.15 3.04 -21.52
N ARG A 364 15.08 2.60 -22.20
CA ARG A 364 13.70 2.95 -21.82
C ARG A 364 13.35 2.50 -20.41
N LEU A 365 13.81 1.31 -20.00
CA LEU A 365 13.64 0.81 -18.64
C LEU A 365 14.38 1.70 -17.62
N ALA A 366 15.67 1.97 -17.88
CA ALA A 366 16.49 2.83 -17.01
C ALA A 366 15.94 4.26 -16.89
N ASN A 367 15.52 4.85 -18.02
CA ASN A 367 14.90 6.16 -18.07
C ASN A 367 13.59 6.19 -17.24
N SER A 368 12.76 5.14 -17.34
CA SER A 368 11.53 5.04 -16.55
C SER A 368 11.81 5.00 -15.04
N GLU A 369 12.86 4.30 -14.63
CA GLU A 369 13.30 4.23 -13.23
C GLU A 369 13.83 5.59 -12.74
N LEU A 370 14.69 6.25 -13.52
CA LEU A 370 15.18 7.61 -13.22
C LEU A 370 14.04 8.62 -13.09
N MET A 371 13.06 8.56 -14.00
CA MET A 371 11.87 9.42 -13.96
C MET A 371 11.05 9.20 -12.68
N LEU A 372 10.93 7.96 -12.22
CA LEU A 372 10.25 7.61 -10.98
C LEU A 372 10.99 8.14 -9.74
N HIS A 373 12.32 8.08 -9.75
CA HIS A 373 13.14 8.71 -8.71
C HIS A 373 12.98 10.23 -8.68
N CYS A 374 13.03 10.89 -9.83
CA CYS A 374 12.78 12.32 -9.96
C CYS A 374 11.39 12.70 -9.42
N GLN A 375 10.36 11.91 -9.69
CA GLN A 375 9.00 12.15 -9.21
C GLN A 375 8.94 12.03 -7.69
N THR A 376 9.65 11.07 -7.12
CA THR A 376 9.69 10.89 -5.67
C THR A 376 10.44 12.02 -4.97
N LEU A 377 11.57 12.46 -5.52
CA LEU A 377 12.31 13.62 -5.04
C LEU A 377 11.45 14.88 -5.08
N LEU A 378 10.75 15.13 -6.19
CA LEU A 378 9.83 16.25 -6.32
C LEU A 378 8.72 16.22 -5.26
N GLY A 379 8.10 15.07 -5.04
CA GLY A 379 7.09 14.88 -4.01
C GLY A 379 7.62 15.14 -2.60
N ALA A 380 8.84 14.67 -2.31
CA ALA A 380 9.51 14.90 -1.03
C ALA A 380 9.80 16.40 -0.79
N LEU A 381 10.27 17.13 -1.82
CA LEU A 381 10.52 18.57 -1.74
C LEU A 381 9.23 19.36 -1.54
N GLN A 382 8.16 19.05 -2.29
CA GLN A 382 6.87 19.70 -2.11
C GLN A 382 6.33 19.49 -0.69
N HIS A 383 6.49 18.29 -0.13
CA HIS A 383 6.09 18.01 1.24
C HIS A 383 6.93 18.77 2.28
N ALA A 384 8.26 18.82 2.11
CA ALA A 384 9.15 19.59 2.97
C ALA A 384 8.79 21.08 2.96
N HIS A 385 8.55 21.65 1.77
CA HIS A 385 8.08 23.02 1.61
C HIS A 385 6.73 23.28 2.29
N LEU A 386 5.74 22.39 2.12
CA LEU A 386 4.44 22.51 2.81
C LEU A 386 4.56 22.48 4.33
N ARG A 387 5.43 21.62 4.86
CA ARG A 387 5.73 21.57 6.30
C ARG A 387 6.32 22.90 6.77
N GLU A 388 7.32 23.44 6.07
CA GLU A 388 7.89 24.74 6.44
C GLU A 388 6.86 25.87 6.36
N ARG A 389 5.99 25.90 5.34
CA ARG A 389 4.89 26.88 5.29
C ARG A 389 3.95 26.79 6.48
N LEU A 390 3.65 25.58 6.95
CA LEU A 390 2.83 25.37 8.14
C LEU A 390 3.54 25.89 9.40
N LEU A 391 4.84 25.60 9.55
CA LEU A 391 5.66 26.11 10.66
C LEU A 391 5.72 27.63 10.65
N PHE A 392 5.95 28.23 9.48
CA PHE A 392 5.93 29.68 9.26
C PHE A 392 4.61 30.29 9.71
N ALA A 393 3.48 29.78 9.22
CA ALA A 393 2.16 30.26 9.60
C ALA A 393 1.94 30.20 11.13
N MET A 394 2.44 29.15 11.79
CA MET A 394 2.37 29.03 13.25
C MET A 394 3.25 30.06 13.98
N ARG A 395 4.47 30.32 13.49
CA ARG A 395 5.36 31.36 14.05
C ARG A 395 4.75 32.74 13.88
N LEU A 396 4.25 33.07 12.69
CA LEU A 396 3.59 34.35 12.41
C LEU A 396 2.39 34.59 13.32
N MET A 397 1.54 33.57 13.52
CA MET A 397 0.42 33.67 14.48
C MET A 397 0.90 33.91 15.92
N ARG A 398 1.99 33.28 16.36
CA ARG A 398 2.56 33.49 17.70
C ARG A 398 3.12 34.90 17.85
N ALA A 399 3.86 35.40 16.84
CA ALA A 399 4.39 36.75 16.82
C ALA A 399 3.27 37.81 16.89
N GLN A 400 2.21 37.65 16.10
CA GLN A 400 1.06 38.56 16.13
C GLN A 400 0.29 38.54 17.46
N ARG A 401 0.22 37.39 18.13
CA ARG A 401 -0.37 37.31 19.49
C ARG A 401 0.46 38.06 20.52
N ARG A 402 1.79 37.93 20.46
CA ARG A 402 2.71 38.64 21.38
C ARG A 402 2.68 40.15 21.17
N ALA A 403 2.56 40.60 19.93
CA ALA A 403 2.52 42.03 19.59
C ALA A 403 1.18 42.73 19.96
N GLY A 404 0.17 42.02 20.48
CA GLY A 404 -1.11 42.61 20.90
C GLY A 404 -1.99 43.24 19.80
N GLY A 405 -1.48 43.43 18.57
CA GLY A 405 -2.04 44.35 17.57
C GLY A 405 -2.70 43.71 16.33
N GLY A 406 -3.03 42.41 16.34
CA GLY A 406 -3.65 41.77 15.18
C GLY A 406 -5.16 42.00 15.09
N SER A 407 -5.64 42.65 14.01
CA SER A 407 -7.09 42.73 13.75
C SER A 407 -7.73 41.33 13.73
N ILE A 408 -8.96 41.21 14.23
CA ILE A 408 -9.69 39.93 14.32
C ILE A 408 -9.76 39.25 12.94
N LEU A 409 -9.89 40.04 11.86
CA LEU A 409 -9.92 39.56 10.49
C LEU A 409 -8.59 38.92 10.06
N LYS A 410 -7.45 39.54 10.38
CA LYS A 410 -6.12 38.97 10.09
C LYS A 410 -5.91 37.65 10.82
N ARG A 411 -6.31 37.57 12.10
CA ARG A 411 -6.25 36.33 12.90
C ARG A 411 -7.11 35.21 12.32
N ARG A 412 -8.34 35.52 11.89
CA ARG A 412 -9.24 34.55 11.23
C ARG A 412 -8.67 34.07 9.90
N ARG A 413 -8.09 34.95 9.09
CA ARG A 413 -7.45 34.59 7.81
C ARG A 413 -6.30 33.60 8.02
N LEU A 414 -5.38 33.90 8.95
CA LEU A 414 -4.26 33.00 9.27
C LEU A 414 -4.72 31.64 9.82
N ALA A 415 -5.77 31.61 10.65
CA ALA A 415 -6.33 30.36 11.15
C ALA A 415 -6.92 29.49 10.01
N ARG A 416 -7.60 30.10 9.03
CA ARG A 416 -8.10 29.39 7.84
C ARG A 416 -6.95 28.86 6.99
N GLU A 417 -5.92 29.67 6.77
CA GLU A 417 -4.73 29.27 6.02
C GLU A 417 -4.01 28.10 6.70
N ARG A 418 -3.79 28.16 8.01
CA ARG A 418 -3.26 27.03 8.81
C ARG A 418 -4.12 25.77 8.65
N LYS A 419 -5.45 25.88 8.75
CA LYS A 419 -6.36 24.73 8.56
C LYS A 419 -6.31 24.18 7.13
N SER A 420 -6.09 25.04 6.14
CA SER A 420 -5.90 24.63 4.74
C SER A 420 -4.57 23.88 4.56
N LEU A 421 -3.46 24.46 5.02
CA LEU A 421 -2.13 23.87 4.97
C LEU A 421 -2.06 22.54 5.73
N MET A 422 -2.67 22.45 6.92
CA MET A 422 -2.74 21.21 7.68
C MET A 422 -3.50 20.11 6.91
N ARG A 423 -4.62 20.45 6.26
CA ARG A 423 -5.37 19.49 5.42
C ARG A 423 -4.59 19.06 4.18
N GLN A 424 -3.80 19.95 3.58
CA GLN A 424 -2.93 19.60 2.46
C GLN A 424 -1.79 18.70 2.93
N TRP A 425 -1.15 19.04 4.06
CA TRP A 425 -0.09 18.26 4.66
C TRP A 425 -0.56 16.86 5.08
N LEU A 426 -1.70 16.73 5.76
CA LEU A 426 -2.26 15.44 6.16
C LEU A 426 -2.58 14.54 4.96
N ARG A 427 -3.13 15.11 3.88
CA ARG A 427 -3.36 14.36 2.63
C ARG A 427 -2.05 13.83 2.04
N ARG A 428 -1.03 14.69 1.93
CA ARG A 428 0.27 14.31 1.37
C ARG A 428 1.15 13.44 2.28
N ARG A 429 0.92 13.48 3.60
CA ARG A 429 1.62 12.60 4.54
C ARG A 429 1.23 11.13 4.31
N GLY A 430 -0.02 10.87 3.94
CA GLY A 430 -0.46 9.54 3.49
C GLY A 430 0.33 9.10 2.26
N GLU A 431 0.37 9.95 1.23
CA GLU A 431 1.07 9.70 -0.04
C GLU A 431 2.58 9.43 0.12
N ARG A 432 3.25 10.08 1.09
CA ARG A 432 4.70 9.91 1.33
C ARG A 432 5.06 8.56 1.94
N GLY A 433 4.16 8.00 2.75
CA GLY A 433 4.29 6.62 3.22
C GLY A 433 4.41 5.68 2.03
N ASP A 434 3.56 5.88 1.03
CA ASP A 434 3.49 5.01 -0.15
C ASP A 434 4.68 5.19 -1.09
N SER A 435 5.20 6.42 -1.30
CA SER A 435 6.38 6.65 -2.16
C SER A 435 7.70 6.15 -1.55
N ALA A 436 7.91 6.28 -0.24
CA ALA A 436 9.12 5.76 0.41
C ALA A 436 9.17 4.22 0.40
N ARG A 437 7.99 3.57 0.46
CA ARG A 437 7.84 2.12 0.33
C ARG A 437 8.07 1.65 -1.11
N MET A 438 7.55 2.38 -2.09
CA MET A 438 7.79 2.12 -3.51
C MET A 438 9.28 2.20 -3.86
N LEU A 439 10.01 3.20 -3.37
CA LEU A 439 11.47 3.28 -3.54
C LEU A 439 12.24 2.13 -2.88
N HIS A 440 11.75 1.59 -1.76
CA HIS A 440 12.37 0.43 -1.14
C HIS A 440 12.16 -0.84 -1.97
N ALA A 441 10.98 -1.00 -2.57
CA ALA A 441 10.66 -2.11 -3.47
C ALA A 441 11.44 -2.07 -4.79
N LEU A 442 11.79 -0.87 -5.27
CA LEU A 442 12.58 -0.66 -6.50
C LEU A 442 14.10 -0.83 -6.30
N ARG A 443 14.60 -0.91 -5.06
CA ARG A 443 16.02 -1.16 -4.77
C ARG A 443 16.48 -2.60 -5.06
N THR A 444 15.61 -3.44 -5.60
CA THR A 444 15.88 -4.82 -6.01
C THR A 444 15.37 -4.99 -7.44
N PRO A 445 16.25 -4.72 -8.41
CA PRO A 445 16.70 -5.82 -9.27
C PRO A 445 18.22 -5.77 -9.57
N ALA A 446 18.74 -6.87 -10.09
CA ALA A 446 20.07 -6.93 -10.71
C ALA A 446 20.08 -6.06 -11.96
N VAL A 447 20.48 -4.79 -11.82
CA VAL A 447 20.67 -3.87 -12.94
C VAL A 447 21.96 -4.26 -13.65
N ASP A 448 21.87 -4.57 -14.95
CA ASP A 448 23.02 -4.90 -15.80
C ASP A 448 24.05 -3.75 -15.81
N GLY A 449 25.34 -4.07 -15.86
CA GLY A 449 26.43 -3.10 -15.69
C GLY A 449 26.37 -1.93 -16.67
N ALA A 450 25.90 -2.17 -17.89
CA ALA A 450 25.75 -1.13 -18.91
C ALA A 450 24.71 -0.05 -18.55
N VAL A 451 23.66 -0.41 -17.79
CA VAL A 451 22.63 0.53 -17.34
C VAL A 451 23.16 1.40 -16.19
N LEU A 452 23.97 0.82 -15.30
CA LEU A 452 24.66 1.56 -14.24
C LEU A 452 25.58 2.63 -14.81
N ASP A 453 26.37 2.31 -15.85
CA ASP A 453 27.25 3.29 -16.52
C ASP A 453 26.47 4.49 -17.08
N HIS A 454 25.27 4.25 -17.62
CA HIS A 454 24.42 5.32 -18.17
C HIS A 454 23.82 6.19 -17.06
N ILE A 455 23.38 5.58 -15.96
CA ILE A 455 22.90 6.31 -14.77
C ILE A 455 24.04 7.15 -14.19
N GLU A 456 25.23 6.59 -14.04
CA GLU A 456 26.41 7.30 -13.54
C GLU A 456 26.77 8.50 -14.42
N HIS A 457 26.68 8.35 -15.75
CA HIS A 457 26.92 9.45 -16.68
C HIS A 457 25.91 10.61 -16.50
N VAL A 458 24.61 10.30 -16.43
CA VAL A 458 23.55 11.31 -16.21
C VAL A 458 23.71 12.00 -14.85
N VAL A 459 24.08 11.24 -13.81
CA VAL A 459 24.37 11.79 -12.48
C VAL A 459 25.61 12.70 -12.52
N CYS A 460 26.67 12.30 -13.21
CA CYS A 460 27.88 13.12 -13.37
C CYS A 460 27.58 14.46 -14.05
N LEU A 461 26.82 14.45 -15.16
CA LEU A 461 26.41 15.67 -15.86
C LEU A 461 25.60 16.60 -14.95
N THR A 462 24.70 16.02 -14.15
CA THR A 462 23.89 16.76 -13.18
C THR A 462 24.77 17.40 -12.10
N LEU A 463 25.75 16.67 -11.57
CA LEU A 463 26.68 17.16 -10.55
C LEU A 463 27.58 18.28 -11.08
N GLN A 464 28.05 18.17 -12.33
CA GLN A 464 28.84 19.22 -12.98
C GLN A 464 28.04 20.52 -13.16
N ALA A 465 26.79 20.42 -13.63
CA ALA A 465 25.91 21.58 -13.77
C ALA A 465 25.58 22.21 -12.40
N ALA A 466 25.33 21.38 -11.38
CA ALA A 466 25.07 21.84 -10.02
C ALA A 466 26.29 22.53 -9.41
N GLN A 467 27.50 22.00 -9.63
CA GLN A 467 28.74 22.60 -9.12
C GLN A 467 28.97 24.00 -9.71
N ALA A 468 28.75 24.18 -11.01
CA ALA A 468 28.90 25.50 -11.65
C ALA A 468 27.94 26.55 -11.04
N GLU A 469 26.68 26.19 -10.78
CA GLU A 469 25.74 27.12 -10.11
C GLU A 469 26.13 27.43 -8.66
N LEU A 470 26.73 26.47 -7.97
CA LEU A 470 27.17 26.64 -6.59
C LEU A 470 28.40 27.56 -6.51
N ASP A 471 29.33 27.41 -7.45
CA ASP A 471 30.48 28.29 -7.59
C ASP A 471 30.04 29.74 -7.88
N ASP A 472 29.08 29.93 -8.79
CA ASP A 472 28.48 31.25 -9.08
C ASP A 472 27.75 31.85 -7.86
N ALA A 473 27.16 31.00 -7.01
CA ALA A 473 26.48 31.41 -5.78
C ALA A 473 27.43 31.60 -4.58
N GLY A 474 28.73 31.29 -4.71
CA GLY A 474 29.70 31.31 -3.63
C GLY A 474 29.42 30.27 -2.53
N ILE A 475 28.80 29.13 -2.87
CA ILE A 475 28.44 28.06 -1.94
C ILE A 475 29.38 26.86 -2.17
N VAL A 476 30.13 26.47 -1.13
CA VAL A 476 31.01 25.29 -1.19
C VAL A 476 30.23 24.06 -0.72
N LEU A 477 30.10 23.03 -1.58
CA LEU A 477 29.64 21.69 -1.20
C LEU A 477 30.76 21.01 -0.37
N ILE A 478 30.40 20.46 0.79
CA ILE A 478 31.27 19.58 1.58
C ILE A 478 30.96 18.14 1.21
#